data_AF-A0A9D8J1F4-F1
#
_entry.id   AF-A0A9D8J1F4-F1
#
_cell.length_a   1.000
_cell.length_b   1.000
_cell.length_c   1.000
_cell.angle_alpha   90.00
_cell.angle_beta   90.00
_cell.angle_gamma   90.00
#
_symmetry.space_group_name_H-M   'P 1'
#
loop_
_entity.id
_entity.type
_entity.pdbx_description
1 polymer ?
#
loop_
_entity_poly.entity_id
_entity_poly.type
_entity_poly.pdbx_seq_one_letter_code
_entity_poly.pdbx_strand_id
1 'polypeptide(L)'
;MIGRRMLAVAEHRLTDEAAVVLLGPRQCGKTTLGLQLAARCPSVYLDLESEADRSKLAESELYLAEHLDRLVVIDEIHRAPGLFPVLRGLI
;
A
#
# COMPACT_ATOMS: atom_id res chain seq x y z
N MET A 1 -16.41 -0.72 -17.94
CA MET A 1 -15.18 -1.38 -17.43
C MET A 1 -14.77 -0.67 -16.13
N ILE A 2 -15.12 -1.23 -14.97
CA ILE A 2 -15.06 -0.55 -13.66
C ILE A 2 -13.60 -0.37 -13.17
N GLY A 3 -12.66 -1.25 -13.56
CA GLY A 3 -11.26 -1.20 -13.11
C GLY A 3 -10.46 0.03 -13.57
N ARG A 4 -10.71 0.56 -14.79
CA ARG A 4 -9.96 1.71 -15.33
C ARG A 4 -10.25 3.02 -14.60
N ARG A 5 -11.49 3.22 -14.15
CA ARG A 5 -11.89 4.46 -13.48
C ARG A 5 -11.23 4.57 -12.10
N MET A 6 -11.22 3.48 -11.33
CA MET A 6 -10.66 3.51 -9.99
C MET A 6 -9.13 3.63 -10.00
N LEU A 7 -8.45 3.05 -10.99
CA LEU A 7 -7.01 3.22 -11.14
C LEU A 7 -6.62 4.70 -11.29
N ALA A 8 -7.29 5.41 -12.22
CA ALA A 8 -7.05 6.83 -12.44
C ALA A 8 -7.39 7.69 -11.20
N VAL A 9 -8.45 7.34 -10.46
CA VAL A 9 -8.81 8.03 -9.22
C VAL A 9 -7.74 7.80 -8.14
N ALA A 10 -7.29 6.57 -7.95
CA ALA A 10 -6.27 6.27 -6.94
C ALA A 10 -4.92 6.91 -7.29
N GLU A 11 -4.52 6.88 -8.56
CA GLU A 11 -3.31 7.54 -9.06
C GLU A 11 -3.36 9.05 -8.81
N HIS A 12 -4.48 9.70 -9.14
CA HIS A 12 -4.65 11.12 -8.86
C HIS A 12 -4.69 11.43 -7.36
N ARG A 13 -5.32 10.59 -6.54
CA ARG A 13 -5.31 10.80 -5.08
C ARG A 13 -3.91 10.68 -4.49
N LEU A 14 -3.07 9.80 -5.02
CA LEU A 14 -1.68 9.67 -4.59
C LEU A 14 -0.80 10.87 -4.97
N THR A 15 -1.26 11.79 -5.84
CA THR A 15 -0.54 13.05 -6.08
C THR A 15 -0.80 14.10 -5.00
N ASP A 16 -1.95 14.01 -4.34
CA ASP A 16 -2.44 15.05 -3.43
C ASP A 16 -2.42 14.58 -1.96
N GLU A 17 -2.44 13.27 -1.73
CA GLU A 17 -2.53 12.62 -0.42
C GLU A 17 -1.32 11.72 -0.20
N ALA A 18 -0.79 11.70 1.02
CA ALA A 18 0.37 10.86 1.35
C ALA A 18 0.05 9.35 1.41
N ALA A 19 -1.23 8.98 1.56
CA ALA A 19 -1.69 7.60 1.46
C ALA A 19 -3.13 7.49 0.96
N VAL A 20 -3.43 6.37 0.29
CA VAL A 20 -4.78 6.03 -0.19
C VAL A 20 -5.17 4.64 0.29
N VAL A 21 -6.38 4.52 0.83
CA VAL A 21 -6.93 3.23 1.29
C VAL A 21 -7.91 2.68 0.26
N LEU A 22 -7.70 1.44 -0.16
CA LEU A 22 -8.62 0.72 -1.04
C LEU A 22 -9.60 -0.11 -0.20
N LEU A 23 -10.86 0.32 -0.16
CA LEU A 23 -11.94 -0.40 0.53
C LEU A 23 -12.84 -1.14 -0.45
N GLY A 24 -13.33 -2.30 -0.05
CA GLY A 24 -14.32 -3.06 -0.82
C GLY A 24 -14.38 -4.54 -0.47
N PRO A 25 -15.41 -5.27 -0.93
CA PRO A 25 -15.61 -6.69 -0.65
C PRO A 25 -14.41 -7.56 -1.01
N ARG A 26 -14.31 -8.78 -0.45
CA ARG A 26 -13.33 -9.77 -0.91
C ARG A 26 -13.55 -10.03 -2.41
N GLN A 27 -12.46 -10.26 -3.15
CA GLN A 27 -12.47 -10.59 -4.58
C GLN A 27 -13.00 -9.49 -5.54
N CYS A 28 -13.11 -8.22 -5.11
CA CYS A 28 -13.47 -7.13 -6.02
C CYS A 28 -12.29 -6.54 -6.82
N GLY A 29 -11.08 -7.08 -6.68
CA GLY A 29 -9.89 -6.67 -7.43
C GLY A 29 -9.02 -5.58 -6.78
N LYS A 30 -9.08 -5.40 -5.45
CA LYS A 30 -8.24 -4.42 -4.72
C LYS A 30 -6.74 -4.66 -4.93
N THR A 31 -6.29 -5.89 -4.69
CA THR A 31 -4.90 -6.32 -4.92
C THR A 31 -4.47 -6.06 -6.36
N THR A 32 -5.33 -6.39 -7.33
CA THR A 32 -5.07 -6.11 -8.74
C THR A 32 -4.88 -4.63 -9.01
N LEU A 33 -5.70 -3.76 -8.41
CA LEU A 33 -5.57 -2.32 -8.56
C LEU A 33 -4.29 -1.78 -7.89
N GLY A 34 -3.94 -2.28 -6.70
CA GLY A 34 -2.68 -1.95 -6.02
C GLY A 34 -1.46 -2.34 -6.86
N LEU A 35 -1.45 -3.55 -7.43
CA LEU A 35 -0.38 -4.01 -8.33
C LEU A 35 -0.32 -3.20 -9.64
N GLN A 36 -1.47 -2.78 -10.18
CA GLN A 36 -1.50 -1.89 -11.35
C GLN A 36 -0.93 -0.50 -11.06
N LEU A 37 -1.13 0.04 -9.86
CA LEU A 37 -0.48 1.29 -9.43
C LEU A 37 1.03 1.07 -9.25
N ALA A 38 1.42 0.01 -8.56
CA ALA A 38 2.82 -0.36 -8.34
C ALA A 38 3.60 -0.52 -9.65
N ALA A 39 2.97 -1.02 -10.71
CA ALA A 39 3.61 -1.16 -12.03
C ALA A 39 3.90 0.18 -12.75
N ARG A 40 3.39 1.31 -12.28
CA ARG A 40 3.50 2.62 -12.95
C ARG A 40 4.60 3.52 -12.38
N CYS A 41 5.16 3.18 -11.24
CA CYS A 41 6.22 3.94 -10.57
C CYS A 41 7.14 3.00 -9.76
N PRO A 42 8.33 3.46 -9.34
CA PRO A 42 9.10 2.74 -8.34
C PRO A 42 8.23 2.42 -7.13
N SER A 43 8.14 1.15 -6.77
CA SER A 43 7.22 0.67 -5.75
C SER A 43 7.74 -0.55 -5.02
N VAL A 44 7.16 -0.78 -3.84
CA VAL A 44 7.36 -1.98 -3.02
C VAL A 44 5.98 -2.55 -2.71
N TYR A 45 5.83 -3.87 -2.87
CA TYR A 45 4.61 -4.58 -2.50
C TYR A 45 4.88 -5.45 -1.27
N LEU A 46 4.03 -5.33 -0.27
CA LEU A 46 4.06 -6.11 0.96
C LEU A 46 2.71 -6.78 1.16
N ASP A 47 2.70 -8.11 1.16
CA ASP A 47 1.52 -8.88 1.52
C ASP A 47 1.61 -9.30 2.99
N LEU A 48 0.76 -8.74 3.84
CA LEU A 48 0.78 -9.07 5.26
C LEU A 48 0.21 -10.46 5.57
N GLU A 49 -0.24 -11.22 4.56
CA GLU A 49 -0.44 -12.67 4.71
C GLU A 49 0.87 -13.46 4.72
N SER A 50 1.89 -12.97 4.03
CA SER A 50 3.23 -13.57 3.99
C SER A 50 4.00 -13.30 5.28
N GLU A 51 4.57 -14.36 5.86
CA GLU A 51 5.45 -14.23 7.04
C GLU A 51 6.75 -13.49 6.70
N ALA A 52 7.27 -13.68 5.49
CA ALA A 52 8.47 -13.00 5.03
C ALA A 52 8.27 -11.48 4.95
N ASP A 53 7.13 -11.03 4.42
CA ASP A 53 6.83 -9.60 4.32
C ASP A 53 6.51 -8.98 5.68
N ARG A 54 5.78 -9.70 6.54
CA ARG A 54 5.61 -9.25 7.94
C ARG A 54 6.94 -9.13 8.67
N SER A 55 7.88 -10.04 8.44
CA SER A 55 9.21 -10.00 9.07
C SER A 55 10.03 -8.78 8.65
N LYS A 56 9.88 -8.29 7.41
CA LYS A 56 10.49 -7.02 6.98
C LYS A 56 10.01 -5.83 7.80
N LEU A 57 8.76 -5.89 8.28
CA LEU A 57 8.14 -4.85 9.10
C LEU A 57 8.38 -5.02 10.61
N ALA A 58 9.27 -5.93 11.04
CA ALA A 58 9.67 -6.04 12.44
C ALA A 58 10.23 -4.69 12.95
N GLU A 59 11.08 -4.04 12.14
CA GLU A 59 11.58 -2.68 12.33
C GLU A 59 10.90 -1.72 11.33
N SER A 60 9.56 -1.67 11.38
CA SER A 60 8.74 -0.98 10.36
C SER A 60 9.10 0.49 10.11
N GLU A 61 9.49 1.24 11.13
CA GLU A 61 9.88 2.65 10.97
C GLU A 61 11.14 2.78 10.10
N LEU A 62 12.17 1.99 10.38
CA LEU A 62 13.40 1.96 9.60
C LEU A 62 13.14 1.45 8.17
N TYR A 63 12.43 0.34 8.05
CA TYR A 63 12.15 -0.27 6.74
C TYR A 63 11.36 0.67 5.83
N LEU A 64 10.32 1.33 6.35
CA LEU A 64 9.51 2.25 5.56
C LEU A 64 10.24 3.57 5.27
N ALA A 65 11.11 4.03 6.17
CA ALA A 65 11.95 5.21 5.94
C ALA A 65 12.91 5.03 4.75
N GLU A 66 13.37 3.80 4.48
CA GLU A 66 14.19 3.47 3.30
C GLU A 66 13.42 3.51 1.97
N HIS A 67 12.09 3.71 2.02
CA HIS A 67 11.20 3.66 0.86
C HIS A 67 10.35 4.93 0.70
N LEU A 68 10.74 6.06 1.33
CA LEU A 68 10.02 7.34 1.23
C LEU A 68 9.97 7.90 -0.21
N ASP A 69 10.86 7.47 -1.10
CA ASP A 69 10.90 7.85 -2.52
C ASP A 69 10.04 6.94 -3.42
N ARG A 70 9.31 5.99 -2.85
CA ARG A 70 8.58 4.93 -3.58
C ARG A 70 7.16 4.78 -3.08
N LEU A 71 6.30 4.27 -3.96
CA LEU A 71 4.97 3.83 -3.56
C LEU A 71 5.08 2.51 -2.78
N VAL A 72 4.65 2.49 -1.52
CA VAL A 72 4.54 1.24 -0.73
C VAL A 72 3.09 0.77 -0.74
N VAL A 73 2.85 -0.38 -1.38
CA VAL A 73 1.54 -1.06 -1.38
C VAL A 73 1.53 -2.10 -0.28
N ILE A 74 0.63 -1.93 0.69
CA ILE A 74 0.48 -2.86 1.82
C ILE A 74 -0.87 -3.55 1.68
N ASP A 75 -0.87 -4.84 1.34
CA ASP A 75 -2.09 -5.64 1.25
C ASP A 75 -2.44 -6.28 2.59
N GLU A 76 -3.74 -6.48 2.83
CA GLU A 76 -4.28 -7.05 4.06
C GLU A 76 -3.78 -6.33 5.34
N ILE A 77 -3.67 -4.98 5.29
CA ILE A 77 -3.17 -4.08 6.35
C ILE A 77 -3.77 -4.34 7.75
N HIS A 78 -5.00 -4.84 7.82
CA HIS A 78 -5.66 -5.16 9.08
C HIS A 78 -4.95 -6.27 9.88
N ARG A 79 -4.02 -7.01 9.27
CA ARG A 79 -3.15 -7.97 9.95
C ARG A 79 -2.04 -7.32 10.77
N ALA A 80 -1.75 -6.03 10.55
CA ALA A 80 -0.77 -5.26 11.32
C ALA A 80 -1.33 -3.89 11.76
N PRO A 81 -2.32 -3.85 12.67
CA PRO A 81 -2.89 -2.58 13.15
C PRO A 81 -1.86 -1.71 13.87
N GLY A 82 -0.77 -2.29 14.39
CA GLY A 82 0.35 -1.55 14.98
C GLY A 82 1.15 -0.69 13.99
N LEU A 83 0.88 -0.80 12.69
CA LEU A 83 1.58 -0.01 11.67
C LEU A 83 1.03 1.41 11.54
N PHE A 84 -0.23 1.68 11.95
CA PHE A 84 -0.84 3.00 11.82
C PHE A 84 -0.11 4.12 12.59
N PRO A 85 0.34 3.93 13.85
CA PRO A 85 1.17 4.92 14.54
C PRO A 85 2.48 5.22 13.82
N VAL A 86 3.11 4.22 13.21
CA VAL A 86 4.37 4.36 12.46
C VAL A 86 4.15 5.19 11.20
N LEU A 87 3.10 4.85 10.43
CA LEU A 87 2.73 5.60 9.23
C LEU A 87 2.46 7.08 9.56
N ARG A 88 1.76 7.38 10.66
CA ARG A 88 1.50 8.76 11.10
C ARG A 88 2.78 9.57 11.37
N GLY A 89 3.88 8.92 11.75
CA GLY A 89 5.16 9.60 11.96
C GLY A 89 5.92 9.88 10.67
N LEU A 90 5.66 9.10 9.62
CA LEU A 90 6.39 9.14 8.35
C LEU A 90 5.70 9.98 7.27
N ILE A 91 4.36 10.02 7.27
CA ILE A 91 3.54 10.65 6.22
C ILE A 91 2.51 11.64 6.75
#